data_AF-A0A2W5KLY7-F1
#
_entry.id   AF-A0A2W5KLY7-F1
#
_cell.length_a   1.000
_cell.length_b   1.000
_cell.length_c   1.000
_cell.angle_alpha   90.00
_cell.angle_beta   90.00
_cell.angle_gamma   90.00
#
_symmetry.space_group_name_H-M   'P 1'
#
loop_
_entity.id
_entity.type
_entity.pdbx_description
1 polymer ?
#
loop_
_entity_poly.entity_id
_entity_poly.type
_entity_poly.pdbx_seq_one_letter_code
_entity_poly.pdbx_strand_id
1 'polypeptide(L)' 'MSIESHIAELEKKHRAIEKEIEMELTHPNSDEVKVSSLKRKKLRIKDEMMRLKYPEPTLH' A
#
# COMPACT_ATOMS: atom_id res chain seq x y z
N MET A 1 6.54 6.85 -20.27
CA MET A 1 5.68 6.47 -19.14
C MET A 1 6.08 7.35 -17.97
N SER A 2 5.14 8.16 -17.48
CA SER A 2 5.44 9.20 -16.48
C SER A 2 5.37 8.64 -15.06
N ILE A 3 6.11 9.26 -14.14
CA ILE A 3 6.07 8.94 -12.70
C ILE A 3 4.62 8.98 -12.17
N GLU A 4 3.79 9.88 -12.71
CA GLU A 4 2.36 9.97 -12.42
C GLU A 4 1.58 8.69 -12.74
N SER A 5 1.87 8.02 -13.85
CA SER A 5 1.22 6.74 -14.20
C SER A 5 1.58 5.65 -13.18
N HIS A 6 2.84 5.63 -12.74
CA HIS A 6 3.30 4.68 -11.75
C HIS A 6 2.67 4.92 -10.37
N ILE A 7 2.56 6.19 -9.95
CA ILE A 7 1.83 6.57 -8.73
C ILE A 7 0.36 6.15 -8.83
N ALA A 8 -0.31 6.37 -9.96
CA ALA A 8 -1.71 5.99 -10.14
C ALA A 8 -1.91 4.46 -10.06
N GLU A 9 -0.98 3.66 -10.57
CA GLU A 9 -1.00 2.20 -10.40
C GLU A 9 -0.78 1.78 -8.93
N LEU A 10 0.15 2.43 -8.23
CA LEU A 10 0.39 2.18 -6.81
C LEU A 10 -0.83 2.55 -5.95
N GLU A 11 -1.49 3.67 -6.24
CA GLU A 11 -2.73 4.06 -5.55
C GLU A 11 -3.87 3.06 -5.79
N LYS A 12 -4.01 2.53 -7.01
CA LYS A 12 -4.97 1.45 -7.30
C LYS A 12 -4.67 0.21 -6.47
N LYS A 13 -3.41 -0.21 -6.40
CA LYS A 13 -3.00 -1.36 -5.57
C LYS A 13 -3.24 -1.10 -4.09
N HIS A 14 -2.95 0.11 -3.60
CA HIS A 14 -3.19 0.51 -2.22
C HIS A 14 -4.68 0.39 -1.86
N ARG A 15 -5.58 0.94 -2.69
CA ARG A 15 -7.03 0.82 -2.49
C ARG A 15 -7.53 -0.62 -2.51
N ALA A 16 -6.99 -1.45 -3.39
CA ALA A 16 -7.34 -2.87 -3.44
C ALA A 16 -6.98 -3.58 -2.11
N ILE A 17 -5.76 -3.34 -1.61
CA ILE A 17 -5.28 -3.90 -0.35
C ILE A 17 -6.10 -3.39 0.85
N GLU A 18 -6.48 -2.11 0.86
CA GLU A 18 -7.36 -1.56 1.90
C GLU A 18 -8.70 -2.29 1.93
N LYS A 19 -9.32 -2.48 0.76
CA LYS A 19 -10.59 -3.18 0.65
C LYS A 19 -10.48 -4.65 1.08
N GLU A 20 -9.39 -5.33 0.72
CA GLU A 20 -9.11 -6.68 1.22
C GLU A 20 -8.97 -6.70 2.74
N ILE A 21 -8.25 -5.75 3.34
CA ILE A 21 -8.11 -5.64 4.80
C ILE A 21 -9.48 -5.44 5.46
N GLU A 22 -10.31 -4.53 4.95
CA GLU A 22 -11.65 -4.28 5.50
C GLU A 22 -12.53 -5.53 5.42
N MET A 23 -12.54 -6.23 4.27
CA MET A 23 -13.27 -7.48 4.11
C MET A 23 -12.81 -8.55 5.09
N GLU A 24 -11.49 -8.72 5.25
CA GLU A 24 -10.93 -9.70 6.17
C GLU A 24 -11.31 -9.34 7.61
N LEU A 25 -11.15 -8.08 8.03
CA LEU A 25 -11.52 -7.58 9.37
C LEU A 25 -13.02 -7.70 9.68
N THR A 26 -13.87 -7.69 8.66
CA THR A 26 -15.33 -7.82 8.84
C THR A 26 -15.74 -9.28 9.08
N HIS A 27 -14.93 -10.25 8.65
CA HIS A 27 -15.22 -11.66 8.90
C HIS A 27 -14.82 -12.07 10.33
N PRO A 28 -15.67 -12.80 11.07
CA PRO A 28 -15.35 -13.26 12.43
C PRO A 28 -14.21 -14.30 12.50
N ASN A 29 -13.82 -14.87 11.36
CA ASN A 29 -12.69 -15.80 11.23
C ASN A 29 -11.57 -15.17 10.40
N SER A 30 -11.31 -13.87 10.55
CA SER A 30 -10.22 -13.19 9.85
C SER A 30 -8.91 -13.90 10.14
N ASP A 31 -8.16 -14.21 9.09
CA ASP A 31 -6.78 -14.67 9.24
C ASP A 31 -5.92 -13.47 9.65
N GLU A 32 -5.60 -13.34 10.94
CA GLU A 32 -4.75 -12.25 11.45
C GLU A 32 -3.40 -12.19 10.72
N VAL A 33 -2.87 -13.34 10.31
CA VAL A 33 -1.65 -13.47 9.50
C VAL A 33 -1.81 -12.79 8.13
N LYS A 34 -2.96 -12.98 7.48
CA LYS A 34 -3.28 -12.40 6.19
C LYS A 34 -3.49 -10.89 6.31
N VAL A 35 -4.24 -10.43 7.32
CA VAL A 35 -4.42 -9.01 7.63
C VAL A 35 -3.08 -8.32 7.91
N SER A 36 -2.20 -8.94 8.71
CA SER A 36 -0.86 -8.42 9.00
C SER A 36 0.00 -8.30 7.74
N SER A 37 -0.05 -9.31 6.87
CA SER A 37 0.66 -9.31 5.58
C SER A 37 0.14 -8.22 4.64
N LEU A 38 -1.17 -8.03 4.57
CA LEU A 38 -1.80 -6.97 3.78
C LEU A 38 -1.42 -5.58 4.32
N LYS A 39 -1.45 -5.36 5.64
CA LYS A 39 -0.99 -4.11 6.27
C LYS A 39 0.48 -3.81 5.95
N ARG A 40 1.36 -4.82 5.97
CA ARG A 40 2.77 -4.65 5.54
C ARG A 40 2.87 -4.25 4.07
N LYS A 41 2.12 -4.91 3.17
CA LYS A 41 2.09 -4.54 1.75
C LYS A 41 1.60 -3.10 1.56
N LYS A 42 0.54 -2.70 2.25
CA LYS A 42 0.01 -1.33 2.26
C LYS A 42 1.10 -0.31 2.64
N LEU A 43 1.85 -0.60 3.72
CA LEU A 43 2.95 0.25 4.17
C LEU A 43 4.04 0.40 3.11
N ARG A 44 4.44 -0.70 2.45
CA ARG A 44 5.47 -0.66 1.40
C ARG A 44 5.05 0.16 0.18
N ILE A 45 3.79 0.03 -0.26
CA ILE A 45 3.26 0.81 -1.38
C ILE A 45 3.22 2.29 -1.01
N LYS A 46 2.84 2.63 0.23
CA LYS A 46 2.87 4.01 0.71
C LYS A 46 4.29 4.58 0.70
N ASP A 47 5.27 3.81 1.15
CA ASP A 47 6.69 4.20 1.14
C ASP A 47 7.21 4.42 -0.29
N GLU A 48 6.86 3.53 -1.21
CA GLU A 48 7.23 3.63 -2.62
C GLU A 48 6.58 4.86 -3.28
N MET A 49 5.29 5.11 -3.03
CA MET A 49 4.62 6.34 -3.47
C MET A 49 5.28 7.60 -2.91
N MET A 50 5.71 7.57 -1.64
CA MET A 50 6.36 8.70 -0.99
C MET A 50 7.73 8.97 -1.61
N ARG A 51 8.53 7.92 -1.87
CA ARG A 51 9.81 8.03 -2.60
C ARG A 51 9.65 8.59 -4.00
N LEU A 52 8.57 8.22 -4.69
CA LEU A 52 8.28 8.71 -6.04
C LEU A 52 7.76 10.16 -6.03
N LYS A 53 6.97 10.54 -5.01
CA LYS A 53 6.44 11.91 -4.85
C LYS A 53 7.48 12.90 -4.33
N TYR A 54 8.37 12.44 -3.45
CA TYR A 54 9.37 13.26 -2.78
C TYR A 54 10.76 12.63 -2.98
N PRO A 55 11.35 12.75 -4.19
CA PRO A 55 12.68 12.21 -4.49
C PRO A 55 13.82 13.03 -3.85
N GLU A 56 13.55 13.83 -2.81
CA GLU A 56 14.58 14.67 -2.20
C GLU A 56 15.71 13.83 -1.57
N PRO A 57 16.97 14.29 -1.69
CA PRO A 57 18.12 13.55 -1.21
C PRO A 57 18.00 13.45 0.29
N THR A 58 17.91 12.22 0.80
CA THR A 58 18.14 11.96 2.21
C THR A 58 19.54 12.49 2.54
N LEU A 59 19.62 13.67 3.14
CA LEU A 59 20.83 14.22 3.73
C LEU A 59 21.13 13.33 4.95
N HIS A 60 21.98 12.32 4.72
CA HIS A 60 22.61 11.50 5.74
C HIS A 60 24.01 12.04 6.03
#